data_AF-A0A958N6N5-F1
#
_entry.id   AF-A0A958N6N5-F1
#
_cell.length_a   1.000
_cell.length_b   1.000
_cell.length_c   1.000
_cell.angle_alpha   90.00
_cell.angle_beta   90.00
_cell.angle_gamma   90.00
#
_symmetry.space_group_name_H-M   'P 1'
#
loop_
_entity.id
_entity.type
_entity.pdbx_description
1 polymer ?
#
loop_
_entity_poly.entity_id
_entity_poly.type
_entity_poly.pdbx_seq_one_letter_code
_entity_poly.pdbx_strand_id
1 'polypeptide(L)'
;MRKLIPFLILFIFSIPWTSEARVFSFEKATFGNYLRGNYGLSFANQDSYANSSGWGLDFDKTPTYNLGGEFGFVINSEYLGLRFGAHVISPENIFSSKGEDDAGDTVMEVNSHVSAIFGVGYLEFYFF
;
A
#
# COMPACT_ATOMS: atom_id res chain seq x y z
N MET A 1 31.78 -5.73 23.21
CA MET A 1 30.38 -6.06 22.85
C MET A 1 29.57 -6.72 23.98
N ARG A 2 30.12 -7.61 24.84
CA ARG A 2 29.38 -8.27 25.95
C ARG A 2 28.75 -7.36 27.02
N LYS A 3 29.21 -6.11 27.18
CA LYS A 3 28.69 -5.15 28.20
C LYS A 3 27.54 -4.25 27.70
N LEU A 4 27.24 -4.25 26.40
CA LEU A 4 26.16 -3.43 25.81
C LEU A 4 24.78 -4.08 25.95
N ILE A 5 24.73 -5.40 25.99
CA ILE A 5 23.50 -6.19 26.12
C ILE A 5 22.75 -5.89 27.44
N PRO A 6 23.38 -5.88 28.63
CA PRO A 6 22.65 -5.56 29.86
C PRO A 6 22.17 -4.10 29.90
N PHE A 7 22.88 -3.18 29.23
CA PHE A 7 22.48 -1.77 29.15
C PHE A 7 21.27 -1.58 28.23
N LEU A 8 21.21 -2.30 27.12
CA LEU A 8 20.07 -2.29 26.20
C LEU A 8 18.81 -2.88 26.85
N ILE A 9 18.95 -3.95 27.64
CA ILE A 9 17.85 -4.54 28.40
C ILE A 9 17.32 -3.54 29.44
N LEU A 10 18.20 -2.86 30.18
CA LEU A 10 17.81 -1.86 31.17
C LEU A 10 17.07 -0.67 30.53
N PHE A 11 17.47 -0.26 29.32
CA PHE A 11 16.84 0.83 28.57
C PHE A 11 15.44 0.49 28.05
N ILE A 12 15.18 -0.77 27.70
CA ILE A 12 13.85 -1.23 27.27
C ILE A 12 12.87 -1.24 28.45
N PHE A 13 13.34 -1.53 29.66
CA PHE A 13 12.50 -1.57 30.87
C PHE A 13 12.23 -0.21 31.51
N SER A 14 12.96 0.84 31.16
CA SER A 14 12.78 2.18 31.74
C SER A 14 11.85 3.09 30.94
N ILE A 15 11.24 2.60 29.86
CA ILE A 15 10.21 3.35 29.12
C ILE A 15 8.93 3.33 29.97
N PRO A 16 8.42 4.48 30.46
CA PRO A 16 7.18 4.51 31.23
C PRO A 16 6.02 4.00 30.36
N TRP A 17 5.33 2.97 30.83
CA TRP A 17 4.20 2.31 30.19
C TRP A 17 2.90 3.11 30.36
N THR A 18 2.96 4.44 30.34
CA THR A 18 1.74 5.27 30.33
C THR A 18 1.18 5.27 28.92
N SER A 19 0.65 4.11 28.51
CA SER A 19 -0.24 4.00 27.36
C SER A 19 -1.59 4.59 27.77
N GLU A 20 -1.74 5.90 27.65
CA GLU A 20 -3.04 6.54 27.62
C GLU A 20 -3.74 6.09 26.33
N ALA A 21 -4.51 5.00 26.43
CA ALA A 21 -5.40 4.60 25.36
C ALA A 21 -6.53 5.64 25.27
N ARG A 22 -6.35 6.68 24.45
CA ARG A 22 -7.48 7.51 24.02
C ARG A 22 -8.43 6.58 23.28
N VAL A 23 -9.60 6.33 23.86
CA VAL A 23 -10.70 5.67 23.16
C VAL A 23 -11.19 6.64 22.11
N PHE A 24 -10.69 6.51 20.88
CA PHE A 24 -11.13 7.30 19.74
C PHE A 24 -12.57 6.88 19.40
N SER A 25 -13.54 7.60 19.96
CA SER A 25 -14.94 7.52 19.51
C SER A 25 -15.07 8.37 18.25
N PHE A 26 -15.07 7.72 17.09
CA PHE A 26 -15.29 8.39 15.79
C PHE A 26 -16.65 9.10 15.71
N GLU A 27 -17.61 8.67 16.53
CA GLU A 27 -18.94 9.26 16.68
C GLU A 27 -18.90 10.68 17.28
N LYS A 28 -17.86 11.01 18.05
CA LYS A 28 -17.67 12.34 18.67
C LYS A 28 -16.54 13.16 18.05
N ALA A 29 -15.77 12.56 17.14
CA ALA A 29 -14.61 13.20 16.54
C ALA A 29 -15.03 14.00 15.30
N THR A 30 -15.19 15.32 15.42
CA THR A 30 -15.53 16.18 14.27
C THR A 30 -14.42 16.21 13.21
N PHE A 31 -13.16 16.00 13.63
CA PHE A 31 -12.00 15.98 12.75
C PHE A 31 -10.94 15.00 13.25
N GLY A 32 -10.28 14.29 12.35
CA GLY A 32 -9.16 13.42 12.69
C GLY A 32 -8.28 13.08 11.49
N ASN A 33 -7.04 12.68 11.76
CA ASN A 33 -6.17 12.09 10.73
C ASN A 33 -6.32 10.56 10.73
N TYR A 34 -6.12 9.93 9.59
CA TYR A 34 -6.11 8.47 9.48
C TYR A 34 -4.99 7.98 8.56
N LEU A 35 -4.58 6.74 8.80
CA LEU A 35 -3.71 5.97 7.94
C LEU A 35 -4.38 4.62 7.70
N ARG A 36 -4.53 4.23 6.44
CA ARG A 36 -5.16 2.98 6.02
C ARG A 36 -4.27 2.23 5.05
N GLY A 37 -3.99 0.96 5.33
CA GLY A 37 -3.40 0.04 4.36
C GLY A 37 -4.47 -0.65 3.51
N ASN A 38 -4.13 -0.96 2.26
CA ASN A 38 -4.95 -1.76 1.35
C ASN A 38 -4.09 -2.84 0.70
N TYR A 39 -4.67 -4.03 0.55
CA TYR A 39 -4.11 -5.14 -0.21
C TYR A 39 -5.23 -5.78 -1.02
N GLY A 40 -5.00 -6.04 -2.30
CA GLY A 40 -6.00 -6.63 -3.19
C GLY A 40 -5.38 -7.25 -4.44
N LEU A 41 -6.19 -7.96 -5.23
CA LEU A 41 -5.76 -8.53 -6.51
C LEU A 41 -5.42 -7.40 -7.50
N SER A 42 -4.37 -7.61 -8.29
CA SER A 42 -3.96 -6.66 -9.33
C SER A 42 -4.62 -6.99 -10.67
N PHE A 43 -5.20 -5.97 -11.29
CA PHE A 43 -5.66 -6.02 -12.69
C PHE A 43 -4.67 -5.32 -13.65
N ALA A 44 -3.49 -4.89 -13.15
CA ALA A 44 -2.45 -4.27 -13.98
C ALA A 44 -1.87 -5.23 -15.04
N ASN A 45 -2.15 -6.53 -14.89
CA ASN A 45 -1.81 -7.59 -15.84
C ASN A 45 -2.35 -7.33 -17.26
N GLN A 46 -3.60 -6.86 -17.39
CA GLN A 46 -4.29 -6.83 -18.69
C GLN A 46 -3.86 -5.70 -19.64
N ASP A 47 -3.38 -4.56 -19.14
CA ASP A 47 -3.14 -3.39 -20.01
C ASP A 47 -1.67 -3.04 -20.21
N SER A 48 -0.82 -3.16 -19.19
CA SER A 48 0.58 -2.71 -19.30
C SER A 48 1.51 -3.81 -19.83
N TYR A 49 1.27 -5.07 -19.46
CA TYR A 49 2.09 -6.21 -19.87
C TYR A 49 1.58 -6.84 -21.16
N ALA A 50 0.27 -7.05 -21.29
CA ALA A 50 -0.32 -7.64 -22.51
C ALA A 50 -0.19 -6.75 -23.76
N ASN A 51 -0.17 -5.40 -23.61
CA ASN A 51 0.09 -4.50 -24.74
C ASN A 51 1.59 -4.35 -25.05
N SER A 52 2.47 -4.73 -24.11
CA SER A 52 3.92 -4.74 -24.31
C SER A 52 4.40 -6.08 -24.89
N SER A 53 3.63 -7.17 -24.72
CA SER A 53 3.83 -8.43 -25.44
C SER A 53 3.33 -8.28 -26.89
N GLY A 54 4.25 -8.00 -27.80
CA GLY A 54 4.00 -7.89 -29.25
C GLY A 54 4.18 -9.22 -29.99
N TRP A 55 4.20 -9.18 -31.33
CA TRP A 55 4.46 -10.36 -32.18
C TRP A 55 5.79 -11.03 -31.81
N GLY A 56 5.68 -12.14 -31.07
CA GLY A 56 6.78 -13.01 -30.68
C GLY A 56 7.54 -12.57 -29.44
N LEU A 57 6.90 -11.93 -28.46
CA LEU A 57 7.53 -11.63 -27.18
C LEU A 57 6.56 -11.83 -26.00
N ASP A 58 6.74 -12.94 -25.27
CA ASP A 58 5.93 -13.29 -24.11
C ASP A 58 6.70 -13.02 -22.81
N PHE A 59 5.99 -12.49 -21.80
CA PHE A 59 6.55 -12.25 -20.46
C PHE A 59 6.15 -13.37 -19.48
N ASP A 60 7.14 -13.92 -18.77
CA ASP A 60 6.96 -15.02 -17.81
C ASP A 60 6.29 -14.61 -16.48
N LYS A 61 6.22 -13.30 -16.19
CA LYS A 61 5.74 -12.76 -14.91
C LYS A 61 4.80 -11.59 -15.11
N THR A 62 3.76 -11.56 -14.28
CA THR A 62 2.76 -10.47 -14.23
C THR A 62 2.42 -10.14 -12.78
N PRO A 63 2.05 -8.89 -12.43
CA PRO A 63 1.75 -8.53 -11.05
C PRO A 63 0.44 -9.19 -10.63
N THR A 64 0.43 -9.85 -9.47
CA THR A 64 -0.75 -10.59 -8.99
C THR A 64 -1.55 -9.84 -7.93
N TYR A 65 -0.90 -8.96 -7.17
CA TYR A 65 -1.52 -8.15 -6.13
C TYR A 65 -1.08 -6.69 -6.20
N ASN A 66 -1.89 -5.82 -5.63
CA ASN A 66 -1.61 -4.41 -5.40
C ASN A 66 -1.51 -4.16 -3.90
N LEU A 67 -0.46 -3.44 -3.51
CA LEU A 67 -0.29 -2.87 -2.19
C LEU A 67 -0.65 -1.39 -2.27
N GLY A 68 -1.40 -0.90 -1.30
CA GLY A 68 -1.78 0.50 -1.26
C GLY A 68 -1.84 1.05 0.16
N GLY A 69 -1.79 2.36 0.25
CA GLY A 69 -1.84 3.09 1.50
C GLY A 69 -2.47 4.44 1.31
N GLU A 70 -3.38 4.81 2.19
CA GLU A 70 -4.06 6.09 2.18
C GLU A 70 -3.76 6.81 3.49
N PHE A 71 -3.24 8.03 3.39
CA PHE A 71 -3.10 8.94 4.52
C PHE A 71 -3.96 10.16 4.27
N GLY A 72 -4.72 10.58 5.27
CA GLY A 72 -5.67 11.66 5.10
C GLY A 72 -6.27 12.17 6.38
N PHE A 73 -7.27 13.02 6.21
CA PHE A 73 -8.08 13.56 7.27
C PHE A 73 -9.56 13.30 7.01
N VAL A 74 -10.29 13.09 8.09
CA VAL A 74 -11.72 12.87 8.12
C VAL A 74 -12.38 14.02 8.86
N ILE A 75 -13.49 14.51 8.34
CA ILE A 75 -14.42 15.43 8.99
C ILE A 75 -15.72 14.66 9.17
N ASN A 76 -16.11 14.38 10.41
CA ASN A 76 -17.32 13.64 10.71
C ASN A 76 -18.36 14.49 11.42
N SER A 77 -19.61 14.17 11.13
CA SER A 77 -20.81 14.56 11.86
C SER A 77 -21.55 13.29 12.25
N GLU A 78 -22.66 13.43 12.98
CA GLU A 78 -23.49 12.30 13.40
C GLU A 78 -23.92 11.45 12.20
N TYR A 79 -24.39 12.06 11.11
CA TYR A 79 -24.96 11.31 9.98
C TYR A 79 -24.06 11.21 8.75
N LEU A 80 -22.97 11.98 8.71
CA LEU A 80 -22.16 12.17 7.51
C LEU A 80 -20.68 12.25 7.84
N GLY A 81 -19.86 11.59 7.02
CA GLY A 81 -18.41 11.68 7.06
C GLY A 81 -17.85 12.14 5.72
N LEU A 82 -16.92 13.09 5.74
CA LEU A 82 -16.12 13.49 4.60
C LEU A 82 -14.67 13.08 4.85
N ARG A 83 -14.09 12.32 3.92
CA ARG A 83 -12.67 11.95 3.98
C ARG A 83 -11.94 12.49 2.79
N PHE A 84 -10.76 13.04 3.05
CA PHE A 84 -9.83 13.48 2.03
C PHE A 84 -8.46 12.92 2.33
N GLY A 85 -7.79 12.37 1.32
CA GLY A 85 -6.49 11.76 1.51
C GLY A 85 -5.66 11.70 0.24
N ALA A 86 -4.38 11.38 0.42
CA ALA A 86 -3.51 10.94 -0.64
C ALA A 86 -3.45 9.41 -0.61
N HIS A 87 -3.79 8.78 -1.72
CA HIS A 87 -3.73 7.33 -1.89
C HIS A 87 -2.52 6.99 -2.76
N VAL A 88 -1.66 6.12 -2.24
CA VAL A 88 -0.59 5.45 -2.96
C VAL A 88 -1.08 4.04 -3.31
N ILE A 89 -0.91 3.62 -4.55
CA ILE A 89 -1.05 2.22 -4.97
C ILE A 89 0.19 1.80 -5.75
N SER A 90 0.69 0.61 -5.45
CA SER A 90 1.83 -0.02 -6.10
C SER A 90 1.48 -1.48 -6.36
N PRO A 91 1.34 -1.90 -7.62
CA PRO A 91 1.38 -3.31 -7.97
C PRO A 91 2.64 -3.98 -7.46
N GLU A 92 2.57 -5.31 -7.31
CA GLU A 92 3.72 -6.16 -7.09
C GLU A 92 4.85 -5.82 -8.07
N ASN A 93 6.05 -5.63 -7.53
CA ASN A 93 7.23 -5.40 -8.36
C ASN A 93 7.56 -6.65 -9.14
N ILE A 94 7.79 -6.48 -10.44
CA ILE A 94 8.29 -7.56 -11.26
C ILE A 94 9.78 -7.42 -11.41
N PHE A 95 10.50 -8.42 -10.90
CA PHE A 95 11.94 -8.52 -11.07
C PHE A 95 12.29 -9.70 -11.96
N SER A 96 13.27 -9.48 -12.83
CA SER A 96 13.82 -10.46 -13.74
C SER A 96 12.75 -11.19 -14.54
N SER A 97 11.79 -10.45 -15.11
CA SER A 97 10.87 -11.05 -16.07
C SER A 97 11.57 -11.22 -17.39
N LYS A 98 11.52 -12.42 -17.95
CA LYS A 98 12.13 -12.74 -19.23
C LYS A 98 11.11 -12.49 -20.33
N GLY A 99 11.50 -11.69 -21.32
CA GLY A 99 10.86 -11.68 -22.62
C GLY A 99 11.49 -12.79 -23.47
N GLU A 100 10.69 -13.79 -23.83
CA GLU A 100 11.13 -14.90 -24.69
C GLU A 100 10.56 -14.72 -26.10
N ASP A 101 11.35 -15.07 -27.11
CA ASP A 101 10.87 -15.13 -28.49
C ASP A 101 10.09 -16.44 -28.79
N ASP A 102 9.54 -16.56 -29.99
CA ASP A 102 8.79 -17.76 -30.40
C ASP A 102 9.64 -19.06 -30.36
N ALA A 103 10.97 -18.96 -30.31
CA ALA A 103 11.89 -20.07 -30.19
C ALA A 103 12.26 -20.40 -28.72
N GLY A 104 11.79 -19.59 -27.76
CA GLY A 104 12.08 -19.72 -26.33
C GLY A 104 13.41 -19.10 -25.91
N ASP A 105 14.05 -18.32 -26.79
CA ASP A 105 15.29 -17.62 -26.45
C ASP A 105 14.98 -16.34 -25.66
N THR A 106 15.65 -16.16 -24.52
CA THR A 106 15.51 -14.93 -23.72
C THR A 106 16.15 -13.76 -24.46
N VAL A 107 15.32 -12.88 -25.00
CA VAL A 107 15.75 -11.71 -25.77
C VAL A 107 15.89 -10.46 -24.88
N MET A 108 15.20 -10.42 -23.74
CA MET A 108 15.31 -9.31 -22.79
C MET A 108 14.94 -9.71 -21.35
N GLU A 109 15.43 -8.92 -20.40
CA GLU A 109 15.03 -8.99 -18.99
C GLU A 109 14.41 -7.66 -18.56
N VAL A 110 13.21 -7.70 -17.99
CA VAL A 110 12.45 -6.54 -17.53
C VAL A 110 12.35 -6.52 -16.01
N ASN A 111 12.77 -5.39 -15.44
CA ASN A 111 12.48 -5.00 -14.07
C ASN A 111 11.50 -3.83 -14.12
N SER A 112 10.31 -4.02 -13.55
CA SER A 112 9.24 -3.00 -13.56
C SER A 112 8.81 -2.66 -12.15
N HIS A 113 8.84 -1.36 -11.85
CA HIS A 113 8.29 -0.78 -10.63
C HIS A 113 7.34 0.35 -11.03
N VAL A 114 6.06 0.20 -10.68
CA VAL A 114 5.04 1.19 -10.97
C VAL A 114 4.38 1.59 -9.65
N SER A 115 4.28 2.89 -9.40
CA SER A 115 3.49 3.42 -8.29
C SER A 115 2.69 4.63 -8.77
N ALA A 116 1.48 4.77 -8.25
CA ALA A 116 0.61 5.90 -8.53
C ALA A 116 0.20 6.57 -7.21
N ILE A 117 0.21 7.90 -7.21
CA ILE A 117 -0.22 8.72 -6.09
C ILE A 117 -1.31 9.66 -6.60
N PHE A 118 -2.46 9.66 -5.94
CA PHE A 118 -3.58 10.52 -6.30
C PHE A 118 -4.38 10.95 -5.09
N GLY A 119 -5.02 12.12 -5.20
CA GLY A 119 -5.95 12.61 -4.20
C GLY A 119 -7.27 11.83 -4.27
N VAL A 120 -7.85 11.53 -3.12
CA VAL A 120 -9.14 10.85 -3.00
C VAL A 120 -10.05 11.62 -2.05
N GLY A 121 -11.35 11.60 -2.38
CA GLY A 121 -12.42 12.19 -1.58
C GLY A 121 -13.54 11.17 -1.42
N TYR A 122 -14.03 10.97 -0.19
CA TYR A 122 -15.14 10.06 0.10
C TYR A 122 -16.23 10.76 0.88
N LEU A 123 -17.48 10.43 0.56
CA LEU A 123 -18.66 10.77 1.33
C LEU A 123 -19.21 9.48 1.94
N GLU A 124 -19.29 9.43 3.26
CA GLU A 124 -19.80 8.30 4.02
C GLU A 124 -21.12 8.70 4.71
N PHE A 125 -22.13 7.85 4.62
CA PHE A 125 -23.40 8.03 5.33
C PHE A 125 -23.46 7.05 6.49
N TYR A 126 -23.73 7.56 7.69
CA TYR A 126 -23.89 6.75 8.89
C TYR A 126 -25.38 6.55 9.13
N PHE A 127 -25.88 5.34 8.86
CA PHE A 127 -27.24 4.93 9.15
C PHE A 127 -27.21 4.11 10.44
N PHE A 128 -27.78 4.67 11.50
CA PHE A 128 -27.95 4.03 12.80
C PHE A 128 -29.23 3.19 12.84
#